data_AF-A0A7C1HDV1-F1
#
_entry.id   AF-A0A7C1HDV1-F1
#
_cell.length_a   1.000
_cell.length_b   1.000
_cell.length_c   1.000
_cell.angle_alpha   90.00
_cell.angle_beta   90.00
_cell.angle_gamma   90.00
#
_symmetry.space_group_name_H-M   'P 1'
#
loop_
_entity.id
_entity.type
_entity.pdbx_description
1 polymer ?
#
loop_
_entity_poly.entity_id
_entity_poly.type
_entity_poly.pdbx_seq_one_letter_code
_entity_poly.pdbx_strand_id
1 'polypeptide(L)'
;MSKFDLVSKKINRVNREIFKDFLYQIEPIEMFEPLAETLGAFNNGNPALSYSYIDVVKMAGHACPTTAGAFVCCKKALEKLFPGKTPIRGDISITIYGEQDEGVYGVIGQVFNLLTGAAPASGFSGLGHKFRRKDLLKFTPQKIDPEAMCFEFRRIDNNQGMLVKFYPQNIPVPQGKAEKLAELMPKVLWEVANENERNEFQNLWMERVKNILIDQKEIDNWLIIEKLE
;
A
#
# COMPACT_ATOMS: atom_id res chain seq x y z
N MET A 1 9.10 -31.88 -14.44
CA MET A 1 9.43 -30.54 -13.89
C MET A 1 10.50 -29.92 -14.77
N SER A 2 10.23 -28.76 -15.37
CA SER A 2 11.17 -28.15 -16.31
C SER A 2 12.39 -27.59 -15.57
N LYS A 3 13.51 -27.46 -16.28
CA LYS A 3 14.72 -26.80 -15.76
C LYS A 3 14.43 -25.33 -15.34
N PHE A 4 13.41 -24.71 -15.95
CA PHE A 4 12.89 -23.39 -15.59
C PHE A 4 12.15 -23.39 -14.23
N ASP A 5 11.37 -24.42 -13.92
CA ASP A 5 10.67 -24.54 -12.62
C ASP A 5 11.64 -24.71 -11.45
N LEU A 6 12.77 -25.37 -11.71
CA LEU A 6 13.85 -25.57 -10.72
C LEU A 6 14.69 -24.31 -10.51
N VAL A 7 14.87 -23.47 -11.54
CA VAL A 7 15.58 -22.19 -11.43
C VAL A 7 14.70 -21.12 -10.77
N SER A 8 13.40 -21.07 -11.12
CA SER A 8 12.41 -20.21 -10.43
C SER A 8 12.27 -20.57 -8.94
N LYS A 9 12.31 -21.86 -8.58
CA LYS A 9 12.32 -22.30 -7.18
C LYS A 9 13.67 -22.09 -6.47
N LYS A 10 14.80 -22.11 -7.18
CA LYS A 10 16.14 -21.86 -6.58
C LYS A 10 16.41 -20.37 -6.34
N ILE A 11 15.98 -19.48 -7.24
CA ILE A 11 16.11 -18.02 -7.06
C ILE A 11 15.18 -17.53 -5.94
N ASN A 12 14.03 -18.18 -5.74
CA ASN A 12 13.09 -17.90 -4.64
C ASN A 12 13.52 -18.38 -3.24
N ARG A 13 14.65 -19.10 -3.11
CA ARG A 13 15.03 -19.74 -1.84
C ARG A 13 16.15 -19.04 -1.07
N VAL A 14 16.80 -18.03 -1.65
CA VAL A 14 18.00 -17.41 -1.04
C VAL A 14 17.67 -16.20 -0.16
N ASN A 15 16.39 -15.79 0.00
CA ASN A 15 16.02 -14.64 0.85
C ASN A 15 14.60 -14.72 1.47
N ARG A 16 14.09 -15.91 1.78
CA ARG A 16 12.84 -16.07 2.57
C ARG A 16 13.09 -16.11 4.10
N GLU A 17 14.12 -15.42 4.60
CA GLU A 17 14.48 -15.47 6.02
C GLU A 17 14.42 -14.12 6.75
N ILE A 18 14.09 -13.01 6.06
CA ILE A 18 14.12 -11.67 6.68
C ILE A 18 12.74 -11.27 7.24
N PHE A 19 11.66 -11.55 6.51
CA PHE A 19 10.30 -11.14 6.88
C PHE A 19 9.41 -12.34 7.23
N LYS A 20 8.32 -12.11 7.97
CA LYS A 20 7.30 -13.14 8.26
C LYS A 20 6.76 -13.74 6.96
N ASP A 21 6.65 -15.07 6.90
CA ASP A 21 6.29 -15.81 5.68
C ASP A 21 5.03 -15.32 4.97
N PHE A 22 3.99 -14.94 5.73
CA PHE A 22 2.73 -14.48 5.14
C PHE A 22 2.89 -13.19 4.32
N LEU A 23 3.90 -12.36 4.59
CA LEU A 23 4.14 -11.12 3.85
C LEU A 23 4.55 -11.40 2.40
N TYR A 24 5.14 -12.57 2.12
CA TYR A 24 5.46 -13.03 0.77
C TYR A 24 4.26 -13.64 0.04
N GLN A 25 3.13 -13.86 0.72
CA GLN A 25 1.91 -14.44 0.14
C GLN A 25 0.95 -13.36 -0.38
N ILE A 26 1.21 -12.10 -0.07
CA ILE A 26 0.38 -10.97 -0.49
C ILE A 26 0.59 -10.75 -1.99
N GLU A 27 -0.50 -10.84 -2.75
CA GLU A 27 -0.45 -10.61 -4.19
C GLU A 27 -0.02 -9.16 -4.49
N PRO A 28 1.04 -8.97 -5.29
CA PRO A 28 1.60 -7.66 -5.60
C PRO A 28 0.68 -6.82 -6.49
N ILE A 29 1.04 -5.55 -6.66
CA ILE A 29 0.44 -4.65 -7.65
C ILE A 29 1.37 -4.62 -8.87
N GLU A 30 0.88 -5.10 -10.00
CA GLU A 30 1.60 -5.04 -11.28
C GLU A 30 1.33 -3.72 -11.99
N MET A 31 2.38 -3.06 -12.47
CA MET A 31 2.28 -1.80 -13.22
C MET A 31 3.30 -1.67 -14.32
N PHE A 32 2.96 -0.96 -15.39
CA PHE A 32 3.93 -0.58 -16.41
C PHE A 32 4.70 0.67 -15.99
N GLU A 33 6.03 0.63 -16.09
CA GLU A 33 6.92 1.76 -15.77
C GLU A 33 7.62 2.28 -17.03
N PRO A 34 6.97 3.18 -17.79
CA PRO A 34 7.47 3.63 -19.08
C PRO A 34 8.67 4.58 -18.96
N LEU A 35 8.88 5.24 -17.81
CA LEU A 35 10.07 6.07 -17.60
C LEU A 35 11.32 5.19 -17.53
N ALA A 36 11.29 4.12 -16.73
CA ALA A 36 12.41 3.20 -16.60
C ALA A 36 12.69 2.47 -17.91
N GLU A 37 11.64 2.09 -18.65
CA GLU A 37 11.77 1.53 -20.00
C GLU A 37 12.47 2.51 -20.96
N THR A 38 11.99 3.75 -21.02
CA THR A 38 12.56 4.78 -21.91
C THR A 38 14.02 5.07 -21.59
N LEU A 39 14.40 5.01 -20.32
CA LEU A 39 15.78 5.23 -19.86
C LEU A 39 16.67 3.99 -19.98
N GLY A 40 16.15 2.85 -20.46
CA GLY A 40 16.93 1.64 -20.66
C GLY A 40 17.25 0.87 -19.38
N ALA A 41 16.45 1.03 -18.32
CA ALA A 41 16.67 0.33 -17.05
C ALA A 41 16.30 -1.17 -17.09
N PHE A 42 15.58 -1.63 -18.12
CA PHE A 42 15.15 -3.02 -18.27
C PHE A 42 15.96 -3.77 -19.32
N ASN A 43 16.48 -4.95 -18.94
CA ASN A 43 17.25 -5.80 -19.85
C ASN A 43 16.40 -6.47 -20.95
N ASN A 44 15.11 -6.73 -20.70
CA ASN A 44 14.29 -7.64 -21.51
C ASN A 44 13.05 -7.00 -22.16
N GLY A 45 12.95 -5.67 -22.19
CA GLY A 45 11.82 -4.97 -22.82
C GLY A 45 10.43 -5.28 -22.25
N ASN A 46 10.33 -5.90 -21.06
CA ASN A 46 9.08 -6.05 -20.32
C ASN A 46 9.01 -4.92 -19.28
N PRO A 47 8.19 -3.87 -19.49
CA PRO A 47 8.09 -2.75 -18.58
C PRO A 47 7.22 -3.02 -17.35
N ALA A 48 6.71 -4.24 -17.16
CA ALA A 48 5.92 -4.60 -15.99
C ALA A 48 6.81 -4.74 -14.75
N LEU A 49 6.53 -3.92 -13.74
CA LEU A 49 7.11 -3.99 -12.40
C LEU A 49 6.07 -4.47 -11.40
N SER A 50 6.50 -5.40 -10.56
CA SER A 50 5.73 -5.94 -9.46
C SER A 50 6.08 -5.19 -8.17
N TYR A 51 5.08 -4.53 -7.57
CA TYR A 51 5.22 -3.84 -6.29
C TYR A 51 4.59 -4.69 -5.19
N SER A 52 5.43 -5.31 -4.37
CA SER A 52 4.99 -6.15 -3.27
C SER A 52 4.73 -5.34 -2.00
N TYR A 53 3.98 -5.90 -1.05
CA TYR A 53 3.88 -5.28 0.27
C TYR A 53 5.23 -5.24 1.00
N ILE A 54 6.18 -6.12 0.66
CA ILE A 54 7.53 -6.07 1.20
C ILE A 54 8.26 -4.78 0.78
N ASP A 55 7.98 -4.26 -0.42
CA ASP A 55 8.57 -2.99 -0.86
C ASP A 55 8.01 -1.82 -0.04
N VAL A 56 6.73 -1.90 0.35
CA VAL A 56 6.14 -0.97 1.32
C VAL A 56 6.82 -1.09 2.68
N VAL A 57 7.07 -2.30 3.17
CA VAL A 57 7.78 -2.53 4.45
C VAL A 57 9.20 -1.99 4.41
N LYS A 58 9.93 -2.19 3.31
CA LYS A 58 11.28 -1.64 3.13
C LYS A 58 11.29 -0.12 3.11
N MET A 59 10.31 0.50 2.45
CA MET A 59 10.18 1.97 2.40
C MET A 59 9.80 2.54 3.78
N ALA A 60 8.82 1.95 4.46
CA ALA A 60 8.33 2.43 5.75
C ALA A 60 9.21 2.00 6.94
N GLY A 61 10.12 1.04 6.73
CA GLY A 61 10.92 0.38 7.78
C GLY A 61 10.15 -0.65 8.62
N HIS A 62 8.83 -0.79 8.43
CA HIS A 62 7.99 -1.68 9.23
C HIS A 62 6.66 -2.03 8.54
N ALA A 63 5.99 -3.06 9.04
CA ALA A 63 4.61 -3.40 8.68
C ALA A 63 3.66 -2.95 9.80
N CYS A 64 2.63 -2.16 9.45
CA CYS A 64 1.61 -1.72 10.40
C CYS A 64 0.22 -1.68 9.75
N PRO A 65 -0.86 -1.58 10.55
CA PRO A 65 -2.21 -1.47 10.02
C PRO A 65 -2.41 -0.32 9.02
N THR A 66 -1.73 0.82 9.21
CA THR A 66 -1.80 1.96 8.29
C THR A 66 -1.22 1.65 6.92
N THR A 67 0.01 1.13 6.85
CA THR A 67 0.65 0.81 5.57
C THR A 67 -0.05 -0.33 4.86
N ALA A 68 -0.57 -1.31 5.63
CA ALA A 68 -1.43 -2.37 5.14
C ALA A 68 -2.72 -1.83 4.51
N GLY A 69 -3.45 -0.96 5.23
CA GLY A 69 -4.67 -0.32 4.75
C GLY A 69 -4.44 0.49 3.48
N ALA A 70 -3.37 1.30 3.43
CA ALA A 70 -2.99 2.05 2.25
C ALA A 70 -2.69 1.15 1.04
N PHE A 71 -1.95 0.05 1.24
CA PHE A 71 -1.68 -0.91 0.17
C PHE A 71 -2.98 -1.51 -0.40
N VAL A 72 -3.91 -1.93 0.47
CA VAL A 72 -5.21 -2.48 0.04
C VAL A 72 -6.05 -1.41 -0.66
N CYS A 73 -6.14 -0.19 -0.11
CA CYS A 73 -6.87 0.92 -0.73
C CYS A 73 -6.36 1.19 -2.15
N CYS A 74 -5.04 1.31 -2.31
CA CYS A 74 -4.42 1.54 -3.61
C CYS A 74 -4.71 0.37 -4.57
N LYS A 75 -4.50 -0.87 -4.13
CA LYS A 75 -4.74 -2.05 -4.96
C LYS A 75 -6.19 -2.10 -5.47
N LYS A 76 -7.15 -1.93 -4.57
CA LYS A 76 -8.59 -1.97 -4.90
C LYS A 76 -9.03 -0.79 -5.78
N ALA A 77 -8.47 0.41 -5.56
CA ALA A 77 -8.71 1.55 -6.44
C ALA A 77 -8.22 1.26 -7.87
N LEU A 78 -7.01 0.73 -8.01
CA LEU A 78 -6.41 0.40 -9.30
C LEU A 78 -7.20 -0.69 -10.03
N GLU A 79 -7.62 -1.75 -9.33
CA GLU A 79 -8.48 -2.82 -9.89
C GLU A 79 -9.77 -2.26 -10.49
N LYS A 80 -10.40 -1.28 -9.84
CA LYS A 80 -11.62 -0.61 -10.33
C LYS A 80 -11.35 0.40 -11.44
N LEU A 81 -10.22 1.11 -11.37
CA LEU A 81 -9.86 2.16 -12.32
C LEU A 81 -9.30 1.61 -13.64
N PHE A 82 -8.71 0.42 -13.62
CA PHE A 82 -8.14 -0.29 -14.77
C PHE A 82 -8.68 -1.72 -14.88
N PRO A 83 -9.98 -1.91 -15.13
CA PRO A 83 -10.58 -3.24 -15.18
C PRO A 83 -9.95 -4.08 -16.30
N GLY A 84 -9.29 -5.18 -15.93
CA GLY A 84 -8.61 -6.09 -16.86
C GLY A 84 -7.39 -5.50 -17.57
N LYS A 85 -6.85 -4.37 -17.07
CA LYS A 85 -5.68 -3.70 -17.65
C LYS A 85 -4.63 -3.42 -16.58
N THR A 86 -3.37 -3.51 -16.95
CA THR A 86 -2.25 -3.11 -16.08
C THR A 86 -2.19 -1.57 -16.02
N PRO A 87 -2.23 -0.96 -14.83
CA PRO A 87 -2.04 0.49 -14.67
C PRO A 87 -0.65 0.95 -15.14
N ILE A 88 -0.57 2.21 -15.59
CA ILE A 88 0.70 2.85 -15.92
C ILE A 88 1.14 3.70 -14.72
N ARG A 89 2.33 3.39 -14.20
CA ARG A 89 2.92 4.17 -13.11
C ARG A 89 3.17 5.58 -13.62
N GLY A 90 2.61 6.59 -12.95
CA GLY A 90 2.71 8.01 -13.29
C GLY A 90 1.53 8.59 -14.07
N ASP A 91 0.58 7.77 -14.51
CA ASP A 91 -0.62 8.22 -15.24
C ASP A 91 -1.85 8.36 -14.33
N ILE A 92 -1.61 8.51 -13.02
CA ILE A 92 -2.63 8.54 -11.98
C ILE A 92 -2.35 9.75 -11.09
N SER A 93 -3.34 10.62 -10.92
CA SER A 93 -3.34 11.62 -9.85
C SER A 93 -4.13 11.13 -8.65
N ILE A 94 -3.69 11.53 -7.46
CA ILE A 94 -4.28 11.16 -6.18
C ILE A 94 -4.53 12.41 -5.36
N THR A 95 -5.75 12.57 -4.86
CA THR A 95 -6.09 13.57 -3.86
C THR A 95 -6.40 12.87 -2.55
N ILE A 96 -5.66 13.22 -1.50
CA ILE A 96 -5.88 12.75 -0.14
C ILE A 96 -6.68 13.82 0.62
N TYR A 97 -7.87 13.44 1.09
CA TYR A 97 -8.76 14.32 1.85
C TYR A 97 -8.39 14.29 3.34
N GLY A 98 -7.32 15.01 3.66
CA GLY A 98 -6.70 15.20 4.95
C GLY A 98 -5.38 15.98 4.79
N GLU A 99 -4.94 16.63 5.86
CA GLU A 99 -3.66 17.36 5.84
C GLU A 99 -2.47 16.40 5.91
N GLN A 100 -1.34 16.81 5.33
CA GLN A 100 -0.16 15.95 5.23
C GLN A 100 0.41 15.52 6.60
N ASP A 101 0.35 16.42 7.59
CA ASP A 101 0.82 16.22 8.97
C ASP A 101 -0.29 15.78 9.94
N GLU A 102 -1.50 15.57 9.45
CA GLU A 102 -2.62 15.09 10.24
C GLU A 102 -2.57 13.55 10.37
N GLY A 103 -2.41 13.09 11.61
CA GLY A 103 -2.47 11.66 11.94
C GLY A 103 -1.52 10.82 11.09
N VAL A 104 -2.09 10.00 10.21
CA VAL A 104 -1.34 9.08 9.35
C VAL A 104 -1.46 9.37 7.85
N TYR A 105 -2.08 10.48 7.44
CA TYR A 105 -2.28 10.80 6.03
C TYR A 105 -0.97 10.91 5.25
N GLY A 106 0.07 11.52 5.83
CA GLY A 106 1.40 11.58 5.24
C GLY A 106 2.05 10.21 5.02
N VAL A 107 1.81 9.25 5.92
CA VAL A 107 2.29 7.86 5.77
C VAL A 107 1.58 7.17 4.60
N ILE A 108 0.26 7.34 4.50
CA ILE A 108 -0.55 6.81 3.40
C ILE A 108 -0.10 7.40 2.05
N GLY A 109 0.16 8.70 1.99
CA GLY A 109 0.66 9.36 0.79
C GLY A 109 2.02 8.83 0.33
N GLN A 110 2.92 8.46 1.25
CA GLN A 110 4.18 7.81 0.89
C GLN A 110 3.97 6.43 0.26
N VAL A 111 3.03 5.64 0.77
CA VAL A 111 2.66 4.34 0.16
C VAL A 111 2.10 4.55 -1.24
N PHE A 112 1.15 5.48 -1.41
CA PHE A 112 0.57 5.78 -2.72
C PHE A 112 1.60 6.28 -3.73
N ASN A 113 2.54 7.12 -3.30
CA ASN A 113 3.66 7.57 -4.13
C ASN A 113 4.58 6.42 -4.54
N LEU A 114 5.01 5.59 -3.58
CA LEU A 114 5.85 4.42 -3.87
C LEU A 114 5.22 3.57 -4.97
N LEU A 115 3.95 3.19 -4.76
CA LEU A 115 3.18 2.36 -5.66
C LEU A 115 3.01 3.11 -6.98
N THR A 116 2.11 4.09 -7.07
CA THR A 116 1.64 4.71 -8.32
C THR A 116 2.62 5.66 -9.00
N GLY A 117 3.67 6.11 -8.28
CA GLY A 117 4.54 7.19 -8.72
C GLY A 117 3.88 8.56 -8.72
N ALA A 118 2.64 8.70 -8.21
CA ALA A 118 2.03 9.99 -7.97
C ALA A 118 2.75 10.67 -6.79
N ALA A 119 3.54 11.70 -7.07
CA ALA A 119 4.35 12.38 -6.06
C ALA A 119 3.80 13.78 -5.75
N PRO A 120 4.06 14.31 -4.54
CA PRO A 120 3.74 15.69 -4.19
C PRO A 120 4.69 16.67 -4.92
N ALA A 121 4.81 17.90 -4.44
CA ALA A 121 5.65 18.94 -5.05
C ALA A 121 7.13 18.55 -5.20
N SER A 122 7.61 17.56 -4.45
CA SER A 122 8.96 16.99 -4.55
C SER A 122 9.14 15.99 -5.69
N GLY A 123 8.09 15.68 -6.45
CA GLY A 123 8.13 14.70 -7.52
C GLY A 123 9.02 15.09 -8.71
N PHE A 124 9.37 14.09 -9.51
CA PHE A 124 10.12 14.29 -10.75
C PHE A 124 9.32 15.16 -11.74
N SER A 125 9.95 16.21 -12.28
CA SER A 125 9.28 17.15 -13.20
C SER A 125 9.01 16.58 -14.59
N GLY A 126 9.62 15.43 -14.92
CA GLY A 126 9.49 14.77 -16.22
C GLY A 126 10.67 15.05 -17.15
N LEU A 127 10.64 14.40 -18.31
CA LEU A 127 11.56 14.66 -19.42
C LEU A 127 10.76 15.32 -20.55
N GLY A 128 10.94 16.63 -20.70
CA GLY A 128 10.09 17.44 -21.56
C GLY A 128 8.62 17.36 -21.11
N HIS A 129 7.75 16.84 -21.97
CA HIS A 129 6.31 16.70 -21.68
C HIS A 129 5.92 15.30 -21.14
N LYS A 130 6.88 14.37 -20.97
CA LYS A 130 6.60 12.98 -20.58
C LYS A 130 7.05 12.69 -19.14
N PHE A 131 6.41 11.67 -18.55
CA PHE A 131 6.82 11.03 -17.29
C PHE A 131 6.84 11.93 -16.04
N ARG A 132 6.10 13.05 -16.06
CA ARG A 132 5.97 13.91 -14.89
C ARG A 132 5.35 13.12 -13.74
N ARG A 133 5.95 13.21 -12.56
CA ARG A 133 5.45 12.63 -11.29
C ARG A 133 5.04 13.71 -10.29
N LYS A 134 5.64 14.89 -10.43
CA LYS A 134 5.39 16.07 -9.60
C LYS A 134 3.93 16.51 -9.64
N ASP A 135 3.42 16.89 -8.47
CA ASP A 135 2.07 17.44 -8.25
C ASP A 135 0.93 16.49 -8.64
N LEU A 136 1.23 15.20 -8.77
CA LEU A 136 0.21 14.17 -9.01
C LEU A 136 -0.42 13.69 -7.72
N LEU A 137 0.24 13.81 -6.57
CA LEU A 137 -0.34 13.56 -5.26
C LEU A 137 -0.53 14.86 -4.51
N LYS A 138 -1.76 15.13 -4.06
CA LYS A 138 -2.12 16.34 -3.34
C LYS A 138 -2.84 16.00 -2.04
N PHE A 139 -2.65 16.83 -1.03
CA PHE A 139 -3.40 16.83 0.22
C PHE A 139 -4.38 18.00 0.20
N THR A 140 -5.53 17.83 0.86
CA THR A 140 -6.52 18.90 1.03
C THR A 140 -7.15 18.80 2.42
N PRO A 141 -7.39 19.92 3.12
CA PRO A 141 -8.07 19.92 4.42
C PRO A 141 -9.53 19.46 4.34
N GLN A 142 -10.12 19.45 3.14
CA GLN A 142 -11.51 19.05 2.94
C GLN A 142 -11.71 17.60 3.42
N LYS A 143 -12.78 17.38 4.20
CA LYS A 143 -13.25 16.05 4.59
C LYS A 143 -14.53 15.72 3.83
N ILE A 144 -14.48 14.66 3.02
CA ILE A 144 -15.64 14.19 2.25
C ILE A 144 -16.59 13.37 3.14
N ASP A 145 -16.02 12.61 4.06
CA ASP A 145 -16.74 11.83 5.06
C ASP A 145 -16.00 12.01 6.40
N PRO A 146 -16.69 12.41 7.49
CA PRO A 146 -16.05 12.63 8.78
C PRO A 146 -15.58 11.32 9.45
N GLU A 147 -16.13 10.17 9.07
CA GLU A 147 -15.79 8.87 9.64
C GLU A 147 -14.77 8.10 8.80
N ALA A 148 -14.50 8.53 7.56
CA ALA A 148 -13.61 7.85 6.64
C ALA A 148 -12.35 8.65 6.31
N MET A 149 -11.27 7.93 6.05
CA MET A 149 -10.14 8.46 5.29
C MET A 149 -10.47 8.36 3.81
N CYS A 150 -10.62 9.51 3.13
CA CYS A 150 -11.03 9.56 1.73
C CYS A 150 -9.85 9.81 0.79
N PHE A 151 -9.78 9.05 -0.30
CA PHE A 151 -8.73 9.17 -1.32
C PHE A 151 -9.36 9.11 -2.71
N GLU A 152 -9.13 10.13 -3.51
CA GLU A 152 -9.55 10.17 -4.91
C GLU A 152 -8.40 9.77 -5.82
N PHE A 153 -8.60 8.76 -6.64
CA PHE A 153 -7.67 8.31 -7.68
C PHE A 153 -8.26 8.68 -9.03
N ARG A 154 -7.56 9.47 -9.85
CA ARG A 154 -7.98 9.81 -11.21
C ARG A 154 -6.93 9.42 -12.23
N ARG A 155 -7.40 8.92 -13.37
CA ARG A 155 -6.56 8.73 -14.55
C ARG A 155 -6.31 10.06 -15.22
N ILE A 156 -5.07 10.30 -15.62
CA ILE A 156 -4.69 11.53 -16.30
C ILE A 156 -5.18 11.53 -17.75
N ASP A 157 -5.26 10.36 -18.39
CA ASP A 157 -5.57 10.23 -19.81
C ASP A 157 -7.05 10.48 -20.16
N ASN A 158 -7.96 10.11 -19.27
CA ASN A 158 -9.41 10.15 -19.54
C ASN A 158 -10.25 10.71 -18.38
N ASN A 159 -9.61 11.19 -17.32
CA ASN A 159 -10.22 11.78 -16.12
C ASN A 159 -11.19 10.87 -15.34
N GLN A 160 -11.29 9.58 -15.67
CA GLN A 160 -12.05 8.63 -14.88
C GLN A 160 -11.49 8.57 -13.47
N GLY A 161 -12.36 8.57 -12.47
CA GLY A 161 -11.97 8.65 -11.07
C GLY A 161 -12.68 7.65 -10.18
N MET A 162 -12.00 7.23 -9.11
CA MET A 162 -12.54 6.44 -8.02
C MET A 162 -12.32 7.19 -6.71
N LEU A 163 -13.36 7.31 -5.89
CA LEU A 163 -13.28 7.74 -4.51
C LEU A 163 -13.21 6.49 -3.61
N VAL A 164 -12.12 6.36 -2.89
CA VAL A 164 -11.94 5.34 -1.85
C VAL A 164 -12.31 5.96 -0.51
N LYS A 165 -13.19 5.31 0.25
CA LYS A 165 -13.50 5.62 1.64
C LYS A 165 -13.02 4.47 2.51
N PHE A 166 -12.03 4.75 3.35
CA PHE A 166 -11.41 3.76 4.23
C PHE A 166 -11.78 4.06 5.68
N TYR A 167 -12.38 3.08 6.38
CA TYR A 167 -12.81 3.19 7.78
C TYR A 167 -11.94 2.26 8.65
N PRO A 168 -10.72 2.68 9.06
CA PRO A 168 -9.82 1.83 9.84
C PRO A 168 -10.44 1.26 11.13
N GLN A 169 -11.37 2.02 11.74
CA GLN A 169 -12.08 1.65 12.95
C GLN A 169 -13.07 0.49 12.76
N ASN A 170 -13.52 0.25 11.52
CA ASN A 170 -14.45 -0.83 11.20
C ASN A 170 -13.74 -2.15 10.86
N ILE A 171 -12.40 -2.17 10.85
CA ILE A 171 -11.64 -3.40 10.63
C ILE A 171 -11.86 -4.33 11.83
N PRO A 172 -12.39 -5.55 11.64
CA PRO A 172 -12.67 -6.45 12.74
C PRO A 172 -11.42 -6.79 13.55
N VAL A 173 -11.48 -6.58 14.87
CA VAL A 173 -10.46 -7.02 15.81
C VAL A 173 -11.03 -8.14 16.67
N PRO A 174 -10.42 -9.35 16.69
CA PRO A 174 -10.93 -10.45 17.49
C PRO A 174 -11.02 -10.07 18.98
N GLN A 175 -12.07 -10.57 19.65
CA GLN A 175 -12.36 -10.28 21.05
C GLN A 175 -11.16 -10.60 21.95
N GLY A 176 -10.87 -9.73 22.93
CA GLY A 176 -9.74 -9.84 23.86
C GLY A 176 -8.37 -9.51 23.26
N LYS A 177 -8.18 -9.58 21.93
CA LYS A 177 -6.88 -9.26 21.29
C LYS A 177 -6.59 -7.76 21.26
N ALA A 178 -7.63 -6.93 21.10
CA ALA A 178 -7.51 -5.47 21.15
C ALA A 178 -7.03 -5.01 22.54
N GLU A 179 -7.67 -5.53 23.59
CA GLU A 179 -7.34 -5.25 24.99
C GLU A 179 -5.93 -5.72 25.32
N LYS A 180 -5.56 -6.93 24.87
CA LYS A 180 -4.20 -7.45 25.10
C LYS A 180 -3.13 -6.63 24.38
N LEU A 181 -3.38 -6.21 23.14
CA LEU A 181 -2.48 -5.29 22.45
C LEU A 181 -2.33 -3.96 23.18
N ALA A 182 -3.43 -3.39 23.67
CA ALA A 182 -3.41 -2.15 24.44
C ALA A 182 -2.64 -2.30 25.77
N GLU A 183 -2.76 -3.44 26.44
CA GLU A 183 -2.00 -3.78 27.65
C GLU A 183 -0.49 -3.90 27.38
N LEU A 184 -0.11 -4.58 26.29
CA LEU A 184 1.30 -4.88 25.97
C LEU A 184 2.03 -3.69 25.34
N MET A 185 1.33 -2.82 24.60
CA MET A 185 1.89 -1.66 23.91
C MET A 185 2.81 -0.80 24.80
N PRO A 186 2.35 -0.26 25.95
CA PRO A 186 3.20 0.54 26.81
C PRO A 186 4.39 -0.26 27.33
N LYS A 187 4.21 -1.55 27.68
CA LYS A 187 5.31 -2.38 28.18
C LYS A 187 6.43 -2.52 27.14
N VAL A 188 6.07 -2.70 25.87
CA VAL A 188 7.05 -2.80 24.78
C VAL A 188 7.74 -1.46 24.51
N LEU A 189 6.98 -0.36 24.47
CA LEU A 189 7.51 0.98 24.20
C LEU A 189 8.44 1.51 25.31
N TRP A 190 8.11 1.20 26.56
CA TRP A 190 8.94 1.55 27.71
C TRP A 190 10.03 0.51 28.01
N GLU A 191 10.21 -0.47 27.13
CA GLU A 191 11.24 -1.53 27.23
C GLU A 191 11.17 -2.37 28.52
N VAL A 192 10.01 -2.41 29.18
CA VAL A 192 9.77 -3.19 30.42
C VAL A 192 9.08 -4.54 30.16
N ALA A 193 8.66 -4.81 28.93
CA ALA A 193 8.11 -6.11 28.55
C ALA A 193 9.17 -7.21 28.65
N ASN A 194 8.80 -8.34 29.25
CA ASN A 194 9.62 -9.56 29.18
C ASN A 194 9.56 -10.20 27.78
N GLU A 195 10.35 -11.24 27.55
CA GLU A 195 10.44 -11.91 26.25
C GLU A 195 9.09 -12.46 25.77
N ASN A 196 8.31 -13.09 26.66
CA ASN A 196 7.01 -13.66 26.32
C ASN A 196 6.01 -12.56 25.94
N GLU A 197 5.97 -11.46 26.71
CA GLU A 197 5.11 -10.29 26.43
C GLU A 197 5.47 -9.64 25.09
N ARG A 198 6.77 -9.52 24.79
CA ARG A 198 7.25 -8.98 23.51
C ARG A 198 6.84 -9.87 22.34
N ASN A 199 7.02 -11.19 22.47
CA ASN A 199 6.65 -12.15 21.45
C ASN A 199 5.13 -12.16 21.22
N GLU A 200 4.34 -12.11 22.29
CA GLU A 200 2.88 -12.00 22.22
C GLU A 200 2.45 -10.72 21.49
N PHE A 201 3.03 -9.58 21.84
CA PHE A 201 2.77 -8.31 21.18
C PHE A 201 3.05 -8.38 19.67
N GLN A 202 4.23 -8.89 19.29
CA GLN A 202 4.63 -9.01 17.88
C GLN A 202 3.68 -9.92 17.10
N ASN A 203 3.24 -11.03 17.69
CA ASN A 203 2.31 -11.96 17.06
C ASN A 203 0.93 -11.33 16.86
N LEU A 204 0.39 -10.67 17.89
CA LEU A 204 -0.90 -9.96 17.79
C LEU A 204 -0.85 -8.81 16.78
N TRP A 205 0.26 -8.06 16.74
CA TRP A 205 0.44 -6.97 15.78
C TRP A 205 0.48 -7.48 14.34
N MET A 206 1.27 -8.54 14.09
CA MET A 206 1.36 -9.13 12.75
C MET A 206 0.07 -9.85 12.33
N GLU A 207 -0.71 -10.37 13.29
CA GLU A 207 -2.04 -10.87 13.02
C GLU A 207 -2.97 -9.76 12.51
N ARG A 208 -2.97 -8.57 13.12
CA ARG A 208 -3.75 -7.43 12.60
C ARG A 208 -3.34 -7.05 11.18
N VAL A 209 -2.04 -7.02 10.90
CA VAL A 209 -1.51 -6.74 9.56
C VAL A 209 -1.99 -7.81 8.56
N LYS A 210 -1.91 -9.09 8.94
CA LYS A 210 -2.40 -10.21 8.12
C LYS A 210 -3.89 -10.11 7.85
N ASN A 211 -4.70 -9.75 8.84
CA ASN A 211 -6.15 -9.63 8.68
C ASN A 211 -6.53 -8.57 7.64
N ILE A 212 -5.79 -7.47 7.59
CA ILE A 212 -6.02 -6.40 6.60
C ILE A 212 -5.58 -6.84 5.20
N LEU A 213 -4.42 -7.49 5.07
CA LEU A 213 -3.82 -7.78 3.76
C LEU A 213 -4.36 -9.04 3.11
N ILE A 214 -4.65 -10.08 3.89
CA ILE A 214 -5.01 -11.41 3.38
C ILE A 214 -6.45 -11.74 3.69
N ASP A 215 -6.84 -11.73 4.96
CA ASP A 215 -8.15 -12.25 5.34
C ASP A 215 -9.29 -11.34 4.87
N GLN A 216 -9.08 -10.02 4.89
CA GLN A 216 -9.99 -8.98 4.39
C GLN A 216 -11.44 -9.21 4.81
N LYS A 217 -11.66 -9.69 6.04
CA LYS A 217 -12.99 -10.00 6.56
C LYS A 217 -13.83 -8.74 6.58
N GLU A 218 -15.07 -8.87 6.12
CA GLU A 218 -16.05 -7.78 6.11
C GLU A 218 -15.50 -6.52 5.42
N ILE A 219 -14.72 -6.69 4.34
CA ILE A 219 -14.07 -5.58 3.64
C ILE A 219 -15.04 -4.46 3.24
N ASP A 220 -16.26 -4.81 2.85
CA ASP A 220 -17.27 -3.83 2.46
C ASP A 220 -17.71 -2.92 3.64
N ASN A 221 -17.45 -3.30 4.89
CA ASN A 221 -17.72 -2.48 6.07
C ASN A 221 -16.62 -1.43 6.34
N TRP A 222 -15.41 -1.65 5.83
CA TRP A 222 -14.25 -0.79 6.11
C TRP A 222 -13.56 -0.22 4.87
N LEU A 223 -13.96 -0.63 3.67
CA LEU A 223 -13.44 -0.10 2.41
C LEU A 223 -14.55 -0.01 1.37
N ILE A 224 -14.93 1.22 1.02
CA ILE A 224 -15.92 1.51 -0.01
C ILE A 224 -15.21 2.19 -1.19
N ILE A 225 -15.54 1.79 -2.42
CA ILE A 225 -15.01 2.42 -3.64
C ILE A 225 -16.16 2.84 -4.53
N GLU A 226 -16.27 4.14 -4.73
CA GLU A 226 -17.30 4.79 -5.53
C GLU A 226 -16.68 5.36 -6.80
N LYS A 227 -17.40 5.27 -7.91
CA LYS A 227 -16.99 5.96 -9.13
C LYS A 227 -17.25 7.46 -8.97
N LEU A 228 -16.27 8.28 -9.31
CA LEU A 228 -16.44 9.72 -9.38
C LEU A 228 -17.12 10.10 -10.70
N GLU A 229 -18.08 11.01 -10.59
CA GLU A 229 -18.71 11.67 -11.73
C GLU A 229 -17.75 12.65 -12.43
#